data_AF-Q8R3A2-F1
#
_entry.id   AF-Q8R3A2-F1
#
_cell.length_a   1.000
_cell.length_b   1.000
_cell.length_c   1.000
_cell.angle_alpha   90.00
_cell.angle_beta   90.00
_cell.angle_gamma   90.00
#
_symmetry.space_group_name_H-M   'P 1'
#
loop_
_entity.id
_entity.type
_entity.pdbx_description
1 polymer ?
#
loop_
_entity_poly.entity_id
_entity_poly.type
_entity_poly.pdbx_seq_one_letter_code
_entity_poly.pdbx_strand_id
1 'polypeptide(L)'
;MASETEPRPLGTFECQLCALSAPYSYVGQKPPDTQAVVLLEESYIMKDPFSSDKARFLVLGSRCSVCSRLVCVGPDCSLFYSKRVCLPCVQENMSAFPQEIQQDVEKRKSTSKKHSNRP
;
A
#
# COMPACT_ATOMS: atom_id res chain seq x y z
N MET A 1 0.79 -5.38 37.67
CA MET A 1 1.37 -5.96 36.44
C MET A 1 0.37 -5.71 35.32
N ALA A 2 0.45 -4.56 34.65
CA ALA A 2 -0.39 -4.33 33.48
C ALA A 2 0.13 -5.24 32.38
N SER A 3 -0.61 -6.31 32.06
CA SER A 3 -0.35 -7.11 30.87
C SER A 3 -0.49 -6.17 29.67
N GLU A 4 0.64 -5.67 29.19
CA GLU A 4 0.72 -4.94 27.93
C GLU A 4 0.32 -5.92 26.84
N THR A 5 -0.98 -5.97 26.57
CA THR A 5 -1.54 -6.88 25.60
C THR A 5 -1.11 -6.32 24.26
N GLU A 6 -0.12 -6.94 23.63
CA GLU A 6 0.27 -6.65 22.25
C GLU A 6 -1.03 -6.42 21.43
N PRO A 7 -1.17 -5.26 20.76
CA PRO A 7 -2.42 -4.90 20.12
C PRO A 7 -2.75 -5.98 19.08
N ARG A 8 -3.81 -6.73 19.35
CA ARG A 8 -4.26 -7.80 18.47
C ARG A 8 -4.58 -7.23 17.10
N PRO A 9 -4.32 -7.97 16.00
CA PRO A 9 -4.77 -7.58 14.69
C PRO A 9 -6.26 -7.23 14.70
N LEU A 10 -6.62 -6.08 14.12
CA LEU A 10 -8.02 -5.67 13.94
C LEU A 10 -8.68 -6.47 12.81
N GLY A 11 -7.87 -7.00 11.90
CA GLY A 11 -8.29 -7.88 10.83
C GLY A 11 -7.13 -8.17 9.89
N THR A 12 -7.49 -8.67 8.70
CA THR A 12 -6.55 -8.98 7.64
C THR A 12 -6.75 -8.03 6.47
N PHE A 13 -5.66 -7.40 6.04
CA PHE A 13 -5.58 -6.64 4.80
C PHE A 13 -5.34 -7.62 3.67
N GLU A 14 -6.05 -7.47 2.55
CA GLU A 14 -5.83 -8.30 1.36
C GLU A 14 -5.84 -7.44 0.10
N CYS A 15 -4.74 -7.47 -0.65
CA CYS A 15 -4.64 -6.76 -1.92
C CYS A 15 -5.45 -7.48 -3.00
N GLN A 16 -6.41 -6.78 -3.59
CA GLN A 16 -7.27 -7.32 -4.65
C GLN A 16 -6.59 -7.45 -6.03
N LEU A 17 -5.27 -7.25 -6.12
CA LEU A 17 -4.50 -7.41 -7.36
C LEU A 17 -3.47 -8.53 -7.28
N CYS A 18 -2.68 -8.58 -6.20
CA CYS A 18 -1.66 -9.64 -6.02
C CYS A 18 -1.98 -10.64 -4.92
N ALA A 19 -3.15 -10.53 -4.27
CA ALA A 19 -3.55 -11.36 -3.12
C ALA A 19 -2.59 -11.29 -1.91
N LEU A 20 -1.67 -10.31 -1.86
CA LEU A 20 -0.86 -10.05 -0.67
C LEU A 20 -1.80 -9.87 0.52
N SER A 21 -1.60 -10.69 1.55
CA SER A 21 -2.42 -10.72 2.74
C SER A 21 -1.55 -10.56 3.98
N ALA A 22 -1.95 -9.68 4.89
CA ALA A 22 -1.23 -9.44 6.14
C ALA A 22 -2.18 -8.93 7.23
N PRO A 23 -1.95 -9.25 8.51
CA PRO A 23 -2.70 -8.65 9.60
C PRO A 23 -2.45 -7.15 9.66
N TYR A 24 -3.48 -6.35 9.93
CA TYR A 24 -3.35 -4.92 10.20
C TYR A 24 -3.78 -4.60 11.64
N SER A 25 -3.14 -3.61 12.24
CA SER A 25 -3.41 -3.15 13.61
C SER A 25 -4.09 -1.78 13.66
N TYR A 26 -4.15 -1.06 12.54
CA TYR A 26 -4.79 0.25 12.45
C TYR A 26 -5.15 0.61 11.00
N VAL A 27 -6.18 1.44 10.84
CA VAL A 27 -6.56 2.08 9.57
C VAL A 27 -6.77 3.57 9.81
N GLY A 28 -6.07 4.41 9.03
CA GLY A 28 -6.19 5.85 9.16
C GLY A 28 -4.95 6.61 8.70
N GLN A 29 -4.97 7.93 8.87
CA GLN A 29 -3.85 8.83 8.55
C GLN A 29 -2.92 9.11 9.74
N LYS A 30 -3.34 8.80 10.98
CA LYS A 30 -2.62 9.14 12.20
C LYS A 30 -2.32 7.87 13.00
N PRO A 31 -1.29 7.10 12.60
CA PRO A 31 -0.89 5.90 13.32
C PRO A 31 -0.73 6.15 14.82
N PRO A 32 -1.26 5.27 15.69
CA PRO A 32 -1.11 5.40 17.13
C PRO A 32 0.36 5.28 17.56
N ASP A 33 0.68 5.89 18.71
CA ASP A 33 2.02 5.91 19.33
C ASP A 33 3.11 6.63 18.52
N THR A 34 2.73 7.29 17.41
CA THR A 34 3.64 8.13 16.66
C THR A 34 3.59 9.55 17.21
N GLN A 35 4.73 10.10 17.62
CA GLN A 35 4.77 11.43 18.24
C GLN A 35 4.43 12.56 17.25
N ALA A 36 4.66 12.34 15.94
CA ALA A 36 4.47 13.38 14.92
C ALA A 36 4.24 12.85 13.50
N VAL A 37 3.94 11.56 13.32
CA VAL A 37 3.79 10.99 11.97
C VAL A 37 2.34 11.08 11.51
N VAL A 38 2.12 11.76 10.38
CA VAL A 38 0.84 11.81 9.69
C VAL A 38 1.04 11.33 8.26
N LEU A 39 0.29 10.31 7.87
CA LEU A 39 0.30 9.77 6.52
C LEU A 39 -0.54 10.67 5.61
N LEU A 40 -0.09 10.81 4.37
CA LEU A 40 -0.77 11.62 3.35
C LEU A 40 -2.04 10.94 2.80
N GLU A 41 -2.30 9.69 3.20
CA GLU A 41 -3.49 8.94 2.85
C GLU A 41 -3.95 8.01 3.98
N GLU A 42 -5.24 7.70 4.00
CA GLU A 42 -5.77 6.65 4.85
C GLU A 42 -5.13 5.32 4.46
N SER A 43 -4.41 4.73 5.41
CA SER A 43 -3.62 3.52 5.15
C SER A 43 -3.96 2.42 6.14
N TYR A 44 -3.91 1.19 5.65
CA TYR A 44 -3.84 -0.01 6.47
C TYR A 44 -2.40 -0.20 6.89
N ILE A 45 -2.16 -0.25 8.20
CA ILE A 45 -0.82 -0.41 8.76
C ILE A 45 -0.77 -1.58 9.74
N MET A 46 0.43 -2.12 9.92
CA MET A 46 0.75 -3.03 11.01
C MET A 46 1.92 -2.51 11.81
N LYS A 47 2.04 -2.90 13.09
CA LYS A 47 3.29 -2.72 13.84
C LYS A 47 4.40 -3.48 13.13
N ASP A 48 5.59 -2.90 13.12
CA ASP A 48 6.74 -3.51 12.46
C ASP A 48 7.22 -4.73 13.26
N PRO A 49 7.08 -5.97 12.74
CA PRO A 49 7.45 -7.18 13.47
C PRO A 49 8.97 -7.34 13.61
N PHE A 50 9.76 -6.51 12.92
CA PHE A 50 11.21 -6.52 12.97
C PHE A 50 11.78 -5.41 13.87
N SER A 51 10.91 -4.67 14.56
CA SER A 51 11.27 -3.59 15.47
C SER A 51 10.64 -3.79 16.86
N SER A 52 11.42 -3.58 17.91
CA SER A 52 10.92 -3.52 19.29
C SER A 52 10.31 -2.16 19.66
N ASP A 53 10.57 -1.12 18.85
CA ASP A 53 9.98 0.20 19.02
C ASP A 53 8.50 0.19 18.59
N LYS A 54 7.60 0.34 19.57
CA LYS A 54 6.14 0.37 19.37
C LYS A 54 5.69 1.53 18.46
N ALA A 55 6.48 2.57 18.26
CA ALA A 55 6.17 3.67 17.34
C ALA A 55 6.45 3.31 15.87
N ARG A 56 7.18 2.22 15.58
CA ARG A 56 7.45 1.76 14.21
C ARG A 56 6.29 0.95 13.65
N PHE A 57 5.98 1.20 12.38
CA PHE A 57 4.90 0.55 11.67
C PHE A 57 5.26 0.39 10.18
N LEU A 58 4.60 -0.57 9.55
CA LEU A 58 4.68 -0.82 8.11
C LEU A 58 3.35 -0.44 7.47
N VAL A 59 3.42 0.24 6.33
CA VAL A 59 2.24 0.56 5.50
C VAL A 59 1.99 -0.60 4.55
N LEU A 60 0.84 -1.25 4.66
CA LEU A 60 0.46 -2.39 3.83
C LEU A 60 -0.12 -1.93 2.49
N GLY A 61 -1.02 -0.95 2.55
CA GLY A 61 -1.76 -0.45 1.40
C GLY A 61 -2.90 0.48 1.77
N SER A 62 -3.70 0.84 0.77
CA SER A 62 -4.89 1.68 0.94
C SER A 62 -5.92 1.36 -0.14
N ARG A 63 -7.06 2.05 -0.11
CA ARG A 63 -8.08 1.96 -1.16
C ARG A 63 -7.66 2.82 -2.34
N CYS A 64 -7.78 2.26 -3.55
CA CYS A 64 -7.65 3.02 -4.78
C CYS A 64 -8.65 4.19 -4.78
N SER A 65 -8.19 5.40 -5.02
CA SER A 65 -9.03 6.60 -5.00
C SER A 65 -10.03 6.70 -6.16
N VAL A 66 -9.92 5.82 -7.16
CA VAL A 66 -10.78 5.79 -8.35
C VAL A 66 -11.85 4.70 -8.22
N CYS A 67 -11.42 3.46 -7.96
CA CYS A 67 -12.33 2.30 -7.95
C CYS A 67 -12.54 1.67 -6.55
N SER A 68 -11.97 2.25 -5.50
CA SER A 68 -12.10 1.80 -4.10
C SER A 68 -11.56 0.40 -3.77
N ARG A 69 -10.95 -0.29 -4.75
CA ARG A 69 -10.27 -1.58 -4.54
C ARG A 69 -9.14 -1.43 -3.53
N LEU A 70 -9.02 -2.40 -2.63
CA LEU A 70 -7.93 -2.48 -1.67
C LEU A 70 -6.64 -2.93 -2.38
N VAL A 71 -5.60 -2.11 -2.35
CA VAL A 71 -4.35 -2.36 -3.07
C VAL A 71 -3.13 -2.11 -2.19
N CYS A 72 -2.15 -3.00 -2.28
CA CYS A 72 -0.92 -2.86 -1.51
C CYS A 72 -0.04 -1.75 -2.07
N VAL A 73 0.94 -1.33 -1.28
CA VAL A 73 1.97 -0.35 -1.69
C VAL A 73 2.95 -0.90 -2.73
N GLY A 74 2.84 -2.17 -3.10
CA GLY A 74 3.69 -2.82 -4.08
C GLY A 74 3.62 -2.12 -5.45
N PRO A 75 4.76 -1.90 -6.13
CA PRO A 75 4.85 -1.14 -7.38
C PRO A 75 4.11 -1.80 -8.55
N ASP A 76 3.78 -3.09 -8.43
CA ASP A 76 3.00 -3.87 -9.41
C ASP A 76 1.49 -3.82 -9.14
N CYS A 77 1.05 -3.18 -8.06
CA CYS A 77 -0.36 -3.09 -7.68
C CYS A 77 -0.87 -1.66 -7.67
N SER A 78 -0.07 -0.72 -7.17
CA SER A 78 -0.49 0.67 -7.07
C SER A 78 0.70 1.64 -7.13
N LEU A 79 0.38 2.91 -7.34
CA LEU A 79 1.29 4.00 -7.11
C LEU A 79 0.63 5.06 -6.24
N PHE A 80 1.43 5.83 -5.51
CA PHE A 80 0.99 7.00 -4.77
C PHE A 80 1.61 8.24 -5.38
N TYR A 81 0.78 9.26 -5.62
CA TYR A 81 1.22 10.59 -6.06
C TYR A 81 0.61 11.66 -5.15
N SER A 82 -0.69 11.92 -5.31
CA SER A 82 -1.51 12.70 -4.37
C SER A 82 -2.50 11.83 -3.60
N LYS A 83 -2.86 10.69 -4.20
CA LYS A 83 -3.68 9.61 -3.65
C LYS A 83 -3.15 8.29 -4.21
N ARG A 84 -3.50 7.17 -3.58
CA ARG A 84 -3.18 5.85 -4.15
C ARG A 84 -4.15 5.48 -5.26
N VAL A 85 -3.58 5.05 -6.37
CA VAL A 85 -4.34 4.58 -7.53
C VAL A 85 -3.81 3.22 -7.92
N CYS A 86 -4.71 2.26 -8.09
CA CYS A 86 -4.34 0.93 -8.55
C CYS A 86 -3.86 0.99 -10.01
N LEU A 87 -2.92 0.12 -10.40
CA LEU A 87 -2.36 0.16 -11.75
C LEU A 87 -3.41 0.07 -12.86
N PRO A 88 -4.48 -0.75 -12.77
CA PRO A 88 -5.55 -0.71 -13.77
C PRO A 88 -6.15 0.70 -13.96
N CYS A 89 -6.49 1.38 -12.88
CA CYS A 89 -7.02 2.75 -12.95
C CYS A 89 -5.97 3.77 -13.42
N VAL A 90 -4.68 3.58 -13.10
CA VAL A 90 -3.61 4.41 -13.67
C VAL A 90 -3.57 4.28 -15.19
N GLN A 91 -3.70 3.05 -15.70
CA GLN A 91 -3.67 2.79 -17.14
C GLN A 91 -4.88 3.38 -17.87
N GLU A 92 -6.06 3.29 -17.26
CA GLU A 92 -7.31 3.88 -17.79
C GLU A 92 -7.27 5.42 -17.77
N ASN A 93 -6.53 6.02 -16.83
CA ASN A 93 -6.47 7.46 -16.62
C ASN A 93 -5.08 8.04 -16.90
N MET A 94 -4.31 7.42 -17.80
CA MET A 94 -2.88 7.73 -18.00
C MET A 94 -2.61 9.21 -18.31
N SER A 95 -3.49 9.85 -19.08
CA SER A 95 -3.38 11.25 -19.48
C SER A 95 -3.54 12.24 -18.31
N ALA A 96 -4.07 11.81 -17.16
CA ALA A 96 -4.22 12.65 -15.98
C ALA A 96 -2.94 12.72 -15.10
N PHE A 97 -1.93 11.89 -15.40
CA PHE A 97 -0.69 11.84 -14.63
C PHE A 97 0.43 12.68 -15.29
N PRO A 98 1.40 13.19 -14.52
CA PRO A 98 2.59 13.84 -15.07
C PRO A 98 3.39 12.93 -16.01
N GLN A 99 4.17 13.51 -16.94
CA GLN A 99 4.91 12.75 -17.95
C GLN A 99 5.87 11.72 -17.35
N GLU A 100 6.48 12.03 -16.21
CA GLU A 100 7.40 11.15 -15.49
C GLU A 100 6.69 9.85 -15.07
N ILE A 101 5.48 9.97 -14.52
CA ILE A 101 4.66 8.82 -14.12
C ILE A 101 4.20 8.04 -15.34
N GLN A 102 3.82 8.71 -16.42
CA GLN A 102 3.42 8.03 -17.66
C GLN A 102 4.56 7.17 -18.21
N GLN A 103 5.77 7.73 -18.27
CA GLN A 103 6.97 7.03 -18.73
C GLN A 103 7.33 5.84 -17.82
N ASP A 104 7.25 6.01 -16.51
CA ASP A 104 7.55 4.93 -15.56
C ASP A 104 6.56 3.77 -15.67
N VAL A 105 5.27 4.06 -15.83
CA VAL A 105 4.25 3.03 -16.01
C VAL A 105 4.43 2.31 -17.35
N GLU A 106 4.79 3.02 -18.41
CA GLU A 106 5.08 2.43 -19.71
C GLU A 106 6.31 1.51 -19.68
N LYS A 107 7.38 1.94 -19.02
CA LYS A 107 8.59 1.10 -18.79
C LYS A 107 8.22 -0.20 -18.07
N ARG A 108 7.39 -0.13 -17.02
CA ARG A 108 6.94 -1.33 -16.27
C ARG A 108 6.12 -2.30 -17.13
N LYS A 109 5.26 -1.79 -18.03
CA LYS A 109 4.52 -2.64 -18.98
C LYS A 109 5.46 -3.43 -19.90
N SER A 110 6.58 -2.84 -20.30
CA SER A 110 7.56 -3.48 -21.18
C SER A 110 8.35 -4.59 -20.47
N THR A 111 8.63 -4.44 -19.17
CA THR A 111 9.39 -5.42 -18.39
C THR A 111 8.56 -6.65 -18.03
N SER A 112 7.25 -6.48 -17.73
CA SER A 112 6.38 -7.62 -17.40
C SER A 112 6.19 -8.59 -18.57
N LYS A 113 6.20 -8.11 -19.82
CA LYS A 113 6.15 -8.99 -20.99
C LYS A 113 7.38 -9.90 -21.13
N LYS A 114 8.55 -9.49 -20.63
CA LYS A 114 9.78 -10.29 -20.72
C LYS A 114 9.82 -11.47 -19.74
N HIS A 115 9.03 -11.45 -18.66
CA HIS A 115 9.02 -12.53 -17.67
C HIS A 115 8.05 -13.67 -17.98
N SER A 116 7.19 -13.55 -19.01
CA SER A 116 6.23 -14.60 -19.35
C SER A 116 6.77 -15.71 -20.27
N ASN A 117 8.04 -15.61 -20.70
CA ASN A 117 8.70 -16.61 -21.55
C ASN A 117 9.89 -17.26 -20.83
N ARG A 118 9.63 -18.04 -19.78
CA ARG A 118 10.59 -19.07 -19.38
C ARG A 118 9.85 -20.39 -19.12
N PRO A 119 10.26 -21.50 -19.77
CA PRO A 119 9.54 -22.77 -19.72
C PRO A 119 9.48 -23.38 -18.32
#